data_AF-A0A1H3LXF8-F1
#
_entry.id   AF-A0A1H3LXF8-F1
#
_cell.length_a   1.000
_cell.length_b   1.000
_cell.length_c   1.000
_cell.angle_alpha   90.00
_cell.angle_beta   90.00
_cell.angle_gamma   90.00
#
_symmetry.space_group_name_H-M   'P 1'
#
loop_
_entity.id
_entity.type
_entity.pdbx_description
1 polymer ?
#
loop_
_entity_poly.entity_id
_entity_poly.type
_entity_poly.pdbx_seq_one_letter_code
_entity_poly.pdbx_strand_id
1 'polypeptide(L)' 'MGGAGGRPVADGAAGVLWAVDLPDDGPTGGFSRDGRPLPW' A
#
# COMPACT_ATOMS: atom_id res chain seq x y z
N MET A 1 -6.94 6.98 16.24
CA MET A 1 -6.67 8.02 15.22
C MET A 1 -5.19 8.35 15.29
N GLY A 2 -4.49 8.34 14.15
CA GLY A 2 -3.03 8.49 14.05
C GLY A 2 -2.53 9.77 14.70
N GLY A 3 -1.42 9.67 15.43
CA GLY A 3 -0.79 10.80 16.12
C GLY A 3 -0.29 11.88 15.17
N ALA A 4 0.07 13.04 15.73
CA ALA A 4 0.48 14.25 15.00
C ALA A 4 1.65 13.95 14.05
N GLY A 5 1.36 13.80 12.76
CA GLY A 5 2.34 13.48 11.71
C GLY A 5 1.96 12.30 10.83
N GLY A 6 0.99 11.47 11.23
CA GLY A 6 0.44 10.42 10.39
C GLY A 6 -0.54 10.97 9.34
N ARG A 7 -0.43 10.49 8.10
CA ARG A 7 -1.48 10.68 7.09
C ARG A 7 -2.80 10.04 7.56
N PRO A 8 -3.97 10.44 7.02
CA PRO A 8 -5.24 9.78 7.32
C PRO A 8 -5.12 8.26 7.24
N VAL A 9 -5.78 7.56 8.16
CA VAL A 9 -5.72 6.08 8.24
C VAL A 9 -6.18 5.45 6.92
N ALA A 10 -7.22 6.00 6.30
CA ALA A 10 -7.72 5.55 5.00
C ALA A 10 -6.61 5.55 3.94
N ASP A 11 -5.82 6.61 3.89
CA ASP A 11 -4.73 6.75 2.94
C ASP A 11 -3.59 5.77 3.21
N GLY A 12 -3.33 5.43 4.48
CA GLY A 12 -2.39 4.37 4.84
C GLY A 12 -2.90 2.97 4.48
N ALA A 13 -4.19 2.71 4.70
CA ALA A 13 -4.83 1.42 4.43
C ALA A 13 -4.97 1.13 2.93
N ALA A 14 -5.06 2.15 2.09
CA ALA A 14 -5.20 2.01 0.63
C ALA A 14 -4.08 1.16 -0.01
N GLY A 15 -2.84 1.24 0.51
CA GLY A 15 -1.74 0.40 0.02
C GLY A 15 -1.89 -1.08 0.35
N VAL A 16 -2.46 -1.39 1.52
CA VAL A 16 -2.76 -2.78 1.92
C VAL A 16 -3.91 -3.33 1.08
N LEU A 17 -4.98 -2.54 0.90
CA LEU A 17 -6.12 -2.96 0.08
C LEU A 17 -5.72 -3.21 -1.38
N TRP A 18 -4.86 -2.36 -1.95
CA TRP A 18 -4.29 -2.62 -3.28
C TRP A 18 -3.58 -3.98 -3.36
N ALA A 19 -2.79 -4.35 -2.36
CA ALA A 19 -2.09 -5.64 -2.35
C ALA A 19 -3.04 -6.82 -2.19
N VAL A 20 -4.16 -6.65 -1.48
CA VAL A 20 -5.23 -7.65 -1.33
C VAL A 20 -6.00 -7.83 -2.65
N ASP A 21 -6.20 -6.76 -3.42
CA ASP A 21 -6.94 -6.78 -4.68
C ASP A 21 -6.10 -7.24 -5.88
N LEU A 22 -4.82 -7.60 -5.68
CA LEU A 22 -3.99 -8.11 -6.76
C LEU A 22 -4.55 -9.44 -7.30
N PRO A 23 -4.54 -9.63 -8.63
CA PRO A 23 -4.86 -10.93 -9.22
C PRO A 23 -3.79 -11.96 -8.83
N ASP A 24 -4.09 -13.25 -8.98
CA ASP A 24 -3.18 -14.35 -8.63
C ASP A 24 -1.83 -14.28 -9.35
N ASP A 25 -1.78 -13.69 -10.55
CA ASP A 25 -0.58 -13.44 -11.35
C ASP A 25 0.04 -12.04 -11.12
N GLY A 26 -0.41 -11.35 -10.07
CA GLY A 26 0.04 -10.03 -9.68
C GLY A 26 1.49 -9.99 -9.20
N PRO A 27 2.06 -8.77 -9.07
CA PRO A 27 3.44 -8.58 -8.65
C PRO A 27 3.69 -9.14 -7.24
N THR A 28 4.79 -9.87 -7.08
CA THR A 28 5.26 -10.40 -5.79
C THR A 28 6.69 -9.97 -5.50
N GLY A 29 7.08 -9.95 -4.21
CA GLY A 29 8.46 -9.70 -3.77
C GLY A 29 8.98 -8.27 -3.93
N GLY A 30 8.12 -7.30 -4.28
CA GLY A 30 8.49 -5.88 -4.46
C GLY A 30 8.08 -4.97 -3.30
N PHE A 31 8.61 -3.74 -3.31
CA PHE A 31 8.13 -2.67 -2.44
C PHE A 31 7.12 -1.80 -3.18
N SER A 32 6.02 -1.46 -2.52
CA SER A 32 4.96 -0.65 -3.13
C SER A 32 4.40 0.36 -2.13
N ARG A 33 4.01 1.53 -2.65
CA ARG A 33 3.38 2.60 -1.90
C ARG A 33 2.25 3.17 -2.73
N ASP A 34 1.07 3.28 -2.14
CA ASP A 34 -0.12 3.86 -2.79
C ASP A 34 -0.44 3.20 -4.15
N GLY A 35 -0.29 1.86 -4.21
CA GLY A 35 -0.55 1.07 -5.42
C GLY A 35 0.52 1.19 -6.51
N ARG A 36 1.67 1.80 -6.23
CA ARG A 36 2.79 1.94 -7.18
C ARG A 36 4.02 1.18 -6.70
N PRO A 37 4.65 0.35 -7.55
CA PRO A 37 5.92 -0.26 -7.22
C PRO A 37 7.01 0.82 -7.12
N LEU A 38 7.90 0.64 -6.16
CA LEU A 38 9.03 1.50 -5.89
C LEU A 38 10.32 0.68 -5.89
N PRO A 39 11.45 1.26 -6.33
CA PRO A 39 12.75 0.63 -6.14
C PRO A 39 13.07 0.54 -4.64
N TRP A 40 13.76 -0.53 -4.27
CA TRP A 40 14.34 -0.69 -2.95
C TRP A 40 15.69 0.00 -2.85
#